data_AF-A0A378TSR6-F1
#
_entry.id   AF-A0A378TSR6-F1
#
_cell.length_a   1.000
_cell.length_b   1.000
_cell.length_c   1.000
_cell.angle_alpha   90.00
_cell.angle_beta   90.00
_cell.angle_gamma   90.00
#
_symmetry.space_group_name_H-M   'P 1'
#
loop_
_entity.id
_entity.type
_entity.pdbx_description
1 polymer ?
#
loop_
_entity_poly.entity_id
_entity_poly.type
_entity_poly.pdbx_seq_one_letter_code
_entity_poly.pdbx_strand_id
1 'polypeptide(L)' 'MTTKPQIDTISMEVRAHNKDEALEVAHKCNQHMCEGKFSYFLTERLAFNQYLVVLAHNEDEALEAQDRFHERNNDC' A
#
# COMPACT_ATOMS: atom_id res chain seq x y z
N MET A 1 4.20 17.95 23.40
CA MET A 1 4.29 16.65 22.72
C MET A 1 3.59 16.81 21.39
N THR A 2 4.34 17.01 20.31
CA THR A 2 3.77 17.27 18.99
C THR A 2 3.31 15.93 18.42
N THR A 3 2.03 15.62 18.56
CA THR A 3 1.41 14.49 17.86
C THR A 3 1.52 14.78 16.37
N LYS A 4 2.57 14.27 15.72
CA LYS A 4 2.59 14.21 14.25
C LYS A 4 1.28 13.53 13.84
N PRO A 5 0.54 14.07 12.85
CA PRO A 5 -0.64 13.38 12.34
C PRO A 5 -0.21 11.95 11.99
N GLN A 6 -0.93 10.95 12.50
CA GLN A 6 -0.71 9.58 12.07
C GLN A 6 -0.99 9.55 10.58
N ILE A 7 0.03 9.25 9.80
CA ILE A 7 -0.10 9.07 8.37
C ILE A 7 -1.05 7.90 8.15
N ASP A 8 -2.15 8.17 7.47
CA ASP A 8 -3.19 7.21 7.18
C ASP A 8 -2.78 6.51 5.88
N THR A 9 -2.13 5.35 6.00
CA THR A 9 -1.72 4.52 4.86
C THR A 9 -2.12 3.09 5.10
N ILE A 10 -2.49 2.38 4.04
CA ILE A 10 -2.75 0.93 4.10
C ILE A 10 -1.76 0.21 3.20
N SER A 11 -0.93 -0.63 3.80
CA SER A 11 -0.07 -1.56 3.09
C SER A 11 -0.74 -2.92 3.04
N MET A 12 -0.87 -3.50 1.84
CA MET A 12 -1.48 -4.82 1.65
C MET A 12 -0.64 -5.68 0.70
N GLU A 13 -0.55 -6.96 1.02
CA GLU A 13 0.04 -7.96 0.13
C GLU A 13 -1.06 -8.62 -0.71
N VAL A 14 -0.94 -8.49 -2.03
CA VAL A 14 -1.93 -8.96 -3.00
C VAL A 14 -1.32 -10.08 -3.82
N ARG A 15 -2.00 -11.23 -3.86
CA ARG A 15 -1.67 -12.31 -4.80
C ARG A 15 -2.39 -12.08 -6.12
N ALA A 16 -1.64 -11.87 -7.20
CA ALA A 16 -2.16 -11.56 -8.52
C ALA A 16 -1.22 -12.08 -9.62
N HIS A 17 -1.74 -12.34 -10.81
CA HIS A 17 -0.91 -12.81 -11.94
C HIS A 17 -0.06 -11.68 -12.54
N ASN A 18 -0.52 -10.44 -12.43
CA ASN A 18 0.14 -9.26 -12.96
C ASN A 18 -0.17 -8.02 -12.10
N LYS A 19 0.49 -6.90 -12.43
CA LYS A 19 0.35 -5.63 -11.71
C LYS A 19 -1.06 -5.04 -11.80
N ASP A 20 -1.71 -5.15 -12.96
CA ASP A 20 -3.03 -4.55 -13.19
C ASP A 20 -4.11 -5.24 -12.34
N GLU A 21 -4.04 -6.56 -12.23
CA GLU A 21 -4.89 -7.33 -11.32
C GLU A 21 -4.66 -6.92 -9.84
N ALA A 22 -3.41 -6.73 -9.44
CA ALA A 22 -3.10 -6.29 -8.08
C ALA A 22 -3.68 -4.90 -7.79
N LEU A 23 -3.58 -3.97 -8.74
CA LEU A 23 -4.17 -2.65 -8.66
C LEU A 23 -5.70 -2.69 -8.64
N GLU A 24 -6.33 -3.54 -9.45
CA GLU A 24 -7.79 -3.68 -9.46
C GLU A 24 -8.32 -4.14 -8.08
N VAL A 25 -7.65 -5.12 -7.47
CA VAL A 25 -7.98 -5.57 -6.11
C VAL A 25 -7.83 -4.42 -5.11
N ALA A 26 -6.73 -3.68 -5.15
CA ALA A 26 -6.50 -2.56 -4.26
C ALA A 26 -7.53 -1.44 -4.47
N HIS A 27 -7.92 -1.13 -5.71
CA HIS A 27 -8.97 -0.17 -6.02
C HIS A 27 -10.31 -0.60 -5.42
N LYS A 28 -10.70 -1.88 -5.58
CA LYS A 28 -11.90 -2.43 -4.95
C LYS A 28 -11.83 -2.33 -3.42
N CYS A 29 -10.68 -2.66 -2.83
CA CYS A 29 -10.46 -2.49 -1.39
C CYS A 29 -10.63 -1.04 -0.95
N ASN A 30 -10.05 -0.07 -1.67
CA ASN A 30 -10.21 1.35 -1.36
C ASN A 30 -11.69 1.77 -1.42
N GLN A 31 -12.41 1.40 -2.48
CA GLN A 31 -13.81 1.78 -2.65
C GLN A 31 -14.73 1.16 -1.58
N HIS A 32 -14.56 -0.13 -1.27
CA HIS A 32 -15.49 -0.85 -0.39
C HIS A 32 -15.14 -0.78 1.09
N MET A 33 -13.85 -0.69 1.45
CA MET A 33 -13.40 -0.71 2.85
C MET A 33 -12.98 0.67 3.36
N CYS A 34 -12.55 1.55 2.45
CA CYS A 34 -12.00 2.86 2.80
C CYS A 34 -12.84 4.01 2.22
N GLU A 35 -14.02 3.72 1.68
CA GLU A 35 -14.94 4.70 1.07
C GLU A 35 -14.27 5.56 -0.02
N GLY A 36 -13.25 5.03 -0.70
CA GLY A 36 -12.49 5.74 -1.72
C GLY A 36 -11.57 6.83 -1.18
N LYS A 37 -11.24 6.82 0.11
CA LYS A 37 -10.44 7.85 0.80
C LYS A 37 -9.05 8.07 0.21
N PHE A 38 -8.41 7.01 -0.32
CA PHE A 38 -7.04 7.08 -0.83
C PHE A 38 -7.01 7.44 -2.32
N SER A 39 -6.13 8.38 -2.68
CA SER A 39 -5.96 8.91 -4.04
C SER A 39 -4.71 8.40 -4.74
N TYR A 40 -3.76 7.83 -4.00
CA TYR A 40 -2.49 7.34 -4.52
C TYR A 40 -2.29 5.87 -4.22
N PHE A 41 -1.76 5.15 -5.21
CA PHE A 41 -1.54 3.71 -5.17
C PHE A 41 -0.11 3.43 -5.60
N LEU A 42 0.74 3.02 -4.65
CA LEU A 42 2.06 2.50 -4.96
C LEU A 42 1.96 0.98 -5.09
N THR A 43 2.64 0.41 -6.07
CA THR A 43 2.67 -1.05 -6.27
C THR A 43 4.06 -1.53 -6.59
N GLU A 44 4.50 -2.53 -5.84
CA GLU A 44 5.78 -3.20 -5.97
C GLU A 44 5.58 -4.70 -6.09
N ARG A 45 6.40 -5.37 -6.91
CA ARG A 45 6.39 -6.83 -7.02
C ARG A 45 7.32 -7.44 -5.97
N LEU A 46 6.76 -8.20 -5.03
CA LEU A 46 7.52 -8.92 -4.00
C LEU A 46 7.99 -10.29 -4.49
N ALA A 47 7.14 -11.00 -5.25
CA ALA A 47 7.45 -12.31 -5.82
C ALA A 47 6.72 -12.53 -7.16
N PHE A 48 6.84 -13.72 -7.74
CA PHE A 48 6.28 -14.02 -9.07
C PHE A 48 4.79 -13.65 -9.18
N ASN A 49 3.99 -13.95 -8.17
CA ASN A 49 2.55 -13.67 -8.12
C ASN A 49 2.13 -12.92 -6.85
N GLN A 50 3.03 -12.14 -6.27
CA GLN A 50 2.79 -11.42 -5.01
C GLN A 50 3.28 -9.98 -5.16
N TYR A 51 2.41 -9.05 -4.79
CA TYR A 51 2.62 -7.62 -4.91
C TYR A 51 2.35 -6.94 -3.57
N LEU A 52 3.18 -5.99 -3.21
CA LEU A 52 2.84 -4.98 -2.20
C LEU A 52 2.05 -3.89 -2.90
N VAL A 53 0.88 -3.55 -2.36
CA VAL A 53 0.14 -2.35 -2.76
C VAL A 53 -0.04 -1.46 -1.55
N VAL A 54 0.32 -0.18 -1.69
CA VAL A 54 0.16 0.83 -0.66
C VAL A 54 -0.85 1.86 -1.12
N LEU A 55 -1.87 2.08 -0.29
CA LEU A 55 -2.90 3.09 -0.49
C LEU A 55 -2.56 4.28 0.41
N ALA A 56 -2.48 5.47 -0.19
CA ALA A 56 -2.08 6.71 0.48
C ALA A 56 -2.82 7.93 -0.10
N HIS A 57 -2.68 9.10 0.55
CA HIS A 57 -3.22 10.34 -0.02
C HIS A 57 -2.27 10.97 -1.04
N ASN A 58 -0.97 10.71 -0.94
CA ASN A 58 0.07 11.23 -1.83
C ASN A 58 1.24 10.24 -1.96
N GLU A 59 2.19 10.58 -2.83
CA GLU A 59 3.37 9.78 -3.12
C GLU A 59 4.31 9.66 -1.92
N ASP A 60 4.59 10.78 -1.21
CA ASP A 60 5.49 10.79 -0.06
C ASP A 60 5.01 9.84 1.06
N GLU A 61 3.72 9.85 1.36
CA GLU A 61 3.11 8.92 2.33
C GLU A 61 3.22 7.46 1.88
N ALA A 62 3.08 7.21 0.58
CA ALA A 62 3.17 5.86 0.03
C ALA A 62 4.61 5.31 0.11
N LEU A 63 5.60 6.14 -0.19
CA LEU A 63 7.01 5.80 -0.07
C LEU A 63 7.40 5.55 1.39
N GLU A 64 6.99 6.43 2.32
CA GLU A 64 7.28 6.24 3.75
C GLU A 64 6.64 4.93 4.28
N ALA A 65 5.44 4.58 3.81
CA ALA A 65 4.79 3.33 4.18
C ALA A 65 5.44 2.08 3.57
N GLN A 66 5.99 2.19 2.35
CA GLN A 66 6.77 1.13 1.72
C GLN A 66 8.08 0.87 2.48
N ASP A 67 8.82 1.93 2.83
CA ASP A 67 10.06 1.82 3.60
C ASP A 67 9.81 1.11 4.94
N ARG A 68 8.78 1.52 5.67
CA ARG A 68 8.36 0.85 6.92
C ARG A 68 8.04 -0.63 6.74
N PHE A 69 7.43 -1.00 5.61
CA PHE A 69 7.13 -2.40 5.30
C PHE A 69 8.41 -3.21 5.10
N HIS A 70 9.40 -2.66 4.41
CA HIS A 70 10.69 -3.31 4.20
C HIS A 70 11.53 -3.40 5.46
N GLU A 71 11.54 -2.38 6.31
CA GLU A 71 12.23 -2.42 7.61
C GLU A 71 11.68 -3.55 8.48
N ARG A 72 10.35 -3.71 8.52
CA ARG A 72 9.71 -4.81 9.27
C ARG A 72 10.03 -6.20 8.72
N ASN A 73 10.24 -6.34 7.42
CA ASN A 73 10.54 -7.63 6.79
C ASN A 73 12.03 -7.97 6.78
N ASN A 74 12.93 -6.98 6.93
CA ASN A 74 14.38 -7.21 7.05
C ASN A 74 14.82 -7.65 8.46
N ASP A 75 13.98 -7.49 9.49
CA ASP A 75 14.29 -7.87 10.88
C ASP A 75 14.09 -9.40 11.15
N CYS A 76 14.05 -10.23 10.09
CA CYS A 76 13.87 -11.69 10.14
C CYS A 76 15.11 -12.46 9.67
#